data_AF-A0A9W5Y8Q2-F1
#
_entry.id   AF-A0A9W5Y8Q2-F1
#
_cell.length_a   1.000
_cell.length_b   1.000
_cell.length_c   1.000
_cell.angle_alpha   90.00
_cell.angle_beta   90.00
_cell.angle_gamma   90.00
#
_symmetry.space_group_name_H-M   'P 1'
#
loop_
_entity.id
_entity.type
_entity.pdbx_description
1 polymer ?
#
loop_
_entity_poly.entity_id
_entity_poly.type
_entity_poly.pdbx_seq_one_letter_code
_entity_poly.pdbx_strand_id
1 'polypeptide(L)'
;MKFFKDFFTLGKLSVSYIIHKIFYIGTIFIAFKAYLFAKGIYLTHTYMKDFSYIENGQHWYTSTEAQNTPLAILGFIVFFIVVLVMWKFICELLLKFFSYFSSHIN
;
A
#
# COMPACT_ATOMS: atom_id res chain seq x y z
N MET A 1 -25.21 -16.77 13.62
CA MET A 1 -26.45 -15.99 13.38
C MET A 1 -26.42 -14.53 13.90
N LYS A 2 -25.30 -14.01 14.45
CA LYS A 2 -25.17 -12.58 14.83
C LYS A 2 -24.85 -11.67 13.63
N PHE A 3 -24.02 -12.13 12.70
CA PHE A 3 -23.55 -11.35 11.54
C PHE A 3 -24.68 -10.82 10.63
N PHE A 4 -25.75 -11.60 10.45
CA PHE A 4 -26.92 -11.19 9.65
C PHE A 4 -27.79 -10.13 10.33
N LYS A 5 -27.85 -10.08 11.67
CA LYS A 5 -28.57 -9.01 12.38
C LYS A 5 -27.83 -7.67 12.25
N ASP A 6 -26.50 -7.70 12.25
CA ASP A 6 -25.67 -6.51 12.04
C ASP A 6 -25.70 -6.01 10.57
N PHE A 7 -25.98 -6.91 9.62
CA PHE A 7 -26.17 -6.54 8.21
C PHE A 7 -27.41 -5.67 7.98
N PHE A 8 -28.46 -5.84 8.77
CA PHE A 8 -29.68 -5.04 8.69
C PHE A 8 -29.59 -3.69 9.44
N THR A 9 -28.68 -3.55 10.40
CA THR A 9 -28.42 -2.25 11.08
C THR A 9 -27.48 -1.33 10.28
N LEU A 10 -26.78 -1.85 9.26
CA LEU A 10 -26.04 -1.05 8.28
C LEU A 10 -26.91 -0.03 7.53
N GLY A 11 -28.19 -0.32 7.32
CA GLY A 11 -29.14 0.64 6.74
C GLY A 11 -29.46 1.85 7.62
N LYS A 12 -29.12 1.82 8.92
CA LYS A 12 -29.30 2.94 9.87
C LYS A 12 -28.01 3.69 10.17
N LEU A 13 -26.87 3.22 9.65
CA LEU A 13 -25.57 3.85 9.87
C LEU A 13 -25.36 5.01 8.90
N SER A 14 -24.73 6.08 9.37
CA SER A 14 -24.45 7.23 8.51
C SER A 14 -23.53 6.81 7.36
N VAL A 15 -23.83 7.30 6.16
CA VAL A 15 -23.02 7.08 4.94
C VAL A 15 -21.54 7.39 5.21
N SER A 16 -21.27 8.44 5.98
CA SER A 16 -19.92 8.81 6.40
C SER A 16 -19.21 7.69 7.17
N TYR A 17 -19.89 6.99 8.08
CA TYR A 17 -19.30 5.92 8.87
C TYR A 17 -18.95 4.69 8.03
N ILE A 18 -19.82 4.34 7.08
CA ILE A 18 -19.61 3.21 6.16
C ILE A 18 -18.39 3.49 5.27
N ILE A 19 -18.32 4.68 4.68
CA ILE A 19 -17.21 5.06 3.80
C ILE A 19 -15.90 5.13 4.58
N HIS A 20 -15.93 5.56 5.85
CA HIS A 20 -14.75 5.55 6.70
C HIS A 20 -14.21 4.13 6.93
N LYS A 21 -15.08 3.13 7.14
CA LYS A 21 -14.68 1.73 7.21
C LYS A 21 -14.11 1.21 5.89
N ILE A 22 -14.75 1.55 4.77
CA ILE A 22 -14.27 1.18 3.42
C ILE A 22 -12.88 1.79 3.18
N PHE A 23 -12.66 3.03 3.60
CA PHE A 23 -11.37 3.69 3.49
C PHE A 23 -10.28 2.86 4.17
N TYR A 24 -10.45 2.51 5.45
CA TYR A 24 -9.46 1.72 6.20
C TYR A 24 -9.23 0.32 5.64
N ILE A 25 -10.29 -0.39 5.23
CA ILE A 25 -10.15 -1.71 4.60
C ILE A 25 -9.36 -1.59 3.30
N GLY A 26 -9.66 -0.58 2.48
CA GLY A 26 -8.90 -0.28 1.27
C GLY A 26 -7.45 0.06 1.56
N THR A 27 -7.15 0.83 2.61
CA THR A 27 -5.77 1.15 3.02
C THR A 27 -4.96 -0.11 3.33
N ILE A 28 -5.54 -1.10 4.01
CA ILE A 28 -4.87 -2.39 4.28
C ILE A 28 -4.52 -3.10 2.98
N PHE A 29 -5.48 -3.15 2.04
CA PHE A 29 -5.24 -3.76 0.74
C PHE A 29 -4.15 -3.03 -0.07
N ILE A 30 -4.13 -1.71 -0.02
CA ILE A 30 -3.12 -0.86 -0.67
C ILE A 30 -1.74 -1.11 -0.06
N ALA A 31 -1.64 -1.21 1.27
CA ALA A 31 -0.38 -1.52 1.95
C ALA A 31 0.17 -2.89 1.49
N PHE A 32 -0.69 -3.90 1.36
CA PHE A 32 -0.29 -5.21 0.85
C PHE A 32 0.20 -5.15 -0.60
N LYS A 33 -0.48 -4.41 -1.48
CA LYS A 33 -0.06 -4.22 -2.88
C LYS A 33 1.25 -3.44 -2.98
N ALA A 34 1.44 -2.41 -2.16
CA ALA A 34 2.68 -1.65 -2.08
C ALA A 34 3.84 -2.55 -1.65
N TYR A 35 3.62 -3.46 -0.70
CA TYR A 35 4.63 -4.44 -0.29
C TYR A 35 5.02 -5.38 -1.45
N LEU A 36 4.04 -5.90 -2.21
CA LEU A 36 4.34 -6.75 -3.37
C LEU A 36 5.13 -6.00 -4.45
N PHE A 37 4.80 -4.73 -4.68
CA PHE A 37 5.53 -3.88 -5.61
C PHE A 37 6.99 -3.67 -5.16
N ALA A 38 7.19 -3.33 -3.88
CA ALA A 38 8.51 -3.15 -3.30
C ALA A 38 9.36 -4.44 -3.31
N LYS A 39 8.72 -5.59 -3.06
CA LYS A 39 9.36 -6.90 -3.19
C LYS A 39 9.80 -7.17 -4.64
N GLY A 40 9.01 -6.72 -5.62
CA GLY A 40 9.41 -6.75 -7.04
C GLY A 40 10.71 -5.98 -7.25
N ILE A 41 10.76 -4.72 -6.82
CA ILE A 41 11.97 -3.88 -6.94
C ILE A 41 13.18 -4.53 -6.26
N TYR A 42 12.99 -5.07 -5.05
CA TYR A 42 14.05 -5.73 -4.29
C TYR A 42 14.67 -6.90 -5.03
N LEU A 43 13.86 -7.69 -5.74
CA LEU A 43 14.30 -8.88 -6.46
C LEU A 43 14.90 -8.56 -7.83
N THR A 44 14.47 -7.47 -8.49
CA THR A 44 14.89 -7.16 -9.87
C THR A 44 15.99 -6.11 -9.96
N HIS A 45 16.17 -5.28 -8.95
CA HIS A 45 17.20 -4.23 -8.94
C HIS A 45 18.33 -4.58 -7.97
N THR A 46 19.31 -5.29 -8.48
CA THR A 46 20.61 -5.52 -7.82
C THR A 46 21.63 -4.48 -8.29
N TYR A 47 22.65 -4.25 -7.47
CA TYR A 47 23.85 -3.50 -7.84
C TYR A 47 25.08 -4.35 -7.53
N MET A 48 26.15 -4.21 -8.32
CA MET A 48 27.42 -4.84 -7.99
C MET A 48 28.05 -4.10 -6.82
N LYS A 49 28.36 -4.86 -5.76
CA LYS A 49 29.07 -4.36 -4.60
C LYS A 49 30.46 -4.95 -4.62
N ASP A 50 31.45 -4.10 -4.81
CA ASP A 50 32.86 -4.48 -4.74
C ASP A 50 33.31 -4.57 -3.28
N PHE A 51 34.09 -5.60 -2.97
CA PHE A 51 34.72 -5.76 -1.68
C PHE A 51 36.15 -6.26 -1.85
N SER A 52 37.04 -5.70 -1.03
CA SER A 52 38.42 -6.13 -0.94
C SER A 52 38.61 -7.00 0.29
N TYR A 53 39.29 -8.13 0.13
CA TYR A 53 39.72 -8.96 1.26
C TYR A 53 41.22 -9.29 1.12
N ILE A 54 41.87 -9.57 2.25
CA ILE A 54 43.29 -9.94 2.27
C ILE A 54 43.37 -11.44 2.44
N GLU A 55 44.02 -12.12 1.49
CA GLU A 55 44.31 -13.54 1.55
C GLU A 55 45.79 -13.74 1.25
N ASN A 56 46.52 -14.42 2.13
CA ASN A 56 47.97 -14.65 2.05
C ASN A 56 48.80 -13.37 1.86
N GLY A 57 48.39 -12.25 2.48
CA GLY A 57 49.11 -10.97 2.40
C GLY A 57 48.93 -10.22 1.07
N GLN A 58 48.11 -10.73 0.14
CA GLN A 58 47.74 -10.05 -1.09
C GLN A 58 46.31 -9.50 -0.99
N HIS A 59 46.09 -8.33 -1.57
CA HIS A 59 44.77 -7.72 -1.70
C HIS A 59 44.02 -8.32 -2.88
N TRP A 60 42.88 -8.93 -2.61
CA TRP A 60 41.96 -9.46 -3.61
C TRP A 60 40.74 -8.54 -3.72
N TYR A 61 40.31 -8.28 -4.96
CA TYR A 61 39.10 -7.52 -5.26
C TYR A 61 38.09 -8.45 -5.91
N THR A 62 36.88 -8.48 -5.39
CA THR A 62 35.78 -9.27 -5.96
C THR A 62 34.48 -8.48 -5.85
N SER A 63 33.51 -8.84 -6.68
CA SER A 63 32.22 -8.17 -6.81
C SER A 63 31.11 -9.19 -6.54
N THR A 64 30.14 -8.84 -5.69
CA THR A 64 28.93 -9.64 -5.46
C THR A 64 27.69 -8.82 -5.78
N GLU A 65 26.64 -9.48 -6.26
CA GLU A 65 25.35 -8.84 -6.43
C GLU A 65 24.71 -8.57 -5.07
N ALA A 66 24.47 -7.30 -4.78
CA ALA A 66 23.75 -6.86 -3.59
C ALA A 66 22.37 -6.33 -4.00
N GLN A 67 21.35 -6.71 -3.23
CA GLN A 67 20.00 -6.19 -3.41
C GLN A 67 19.91 -4.71 -3.02
N ASN A 68 19.23 -3.91 -3.85
CA ASN A 68 19.06 -2.48 -3.59
C ASN A 68 17.88 -2.24 -2.62
N THR A 69 18.08 -2.60 -1.36
CA THR A 69 17.08 -2.42 -0.29
C THR A 69 16.59 -0.96 -0.15
N PRO A 70 17.45 0.07 -0.20
CA PRO A 70 17.00 1.47 -0.13
C PRO A 70 16.02 1.83 -1.25
N LEU A 71 16.29 1.38 -2.48
CA LEU A 71 15.41 1.63 -3.62
C LEU A 71 14.05 0.94 -3.46
N ALA A 72 14.03 -0.28 -2.93
CA ALA A 72 12.79 -1.00 -2.65
C ALA A 72 11.93 -0.27 -1.58
N ILE A 73 12.56 0.26 -0.53
CA ILE A 73 11.87 1.04 0.53
C ILE A 73 11.31 2.35 -0.05
N LEU A 74 12.09 3.09 -0.84
CA LEU A 74 11.60 4.30 -1.49
C LEU A 74 10.45 4.01 -2.44
N GLY A 75 10.57 2.94 -3.24
CA GLY A 75 9.50 2.46 -4.11
C GLY A 75 8.21 2.11 -3.36
N PHE A 76 8.33 1.44 -2.21
CA PHE A 76 7.18 1.17 -1.32
C PHE A 76 6.47 2.46 -0.90
N ILE A 77 7.23 3.42 -0.35
CA ILE A 77 6.67 4.65 0.23
C ILE A 77 5.98 5.47 -0.86
N VAL A 78 6.65 5.68 -2.00
CA VAL A 78 6.10 6.46 -3.11
C VAL A 78 4.84 5.81 -3.67
N PHE A 79 4.88 4.51 -3.95
CA PHE A 79 3.72 3.78 -4.48
C PHE A 79 2.55 3.81 -3.50
N PHE A 80 2.80 3.55 -2.21
CA PHE A 80 1.78 3.58 -1.18
C PHE A 80 1.09 4.95 -1.08
N ILE A 81 1.87 6.04 -1.06
CA ILE A 81 1.31 7.40 -0.97
C ILE A 81 0.45 7.72 -2.19
N VAL A 82 0.94 7.45 -3.41
CA VAL A 82 0.22 7.75 -4.65
C VAL A 82 -1.12 7.01 -4.68
N VAL A 83 -1.11 5.70 -4.42
CA VAL A 83 -2.33 4.89 -4.46
C VAL A 83 -3.27 5.26 -3.32
N LEU A 84 -2.76 5.60 -2.13
CA LEU A 84 -3.58 6.04 -1.01
C LEU A 84 -4.28 7.36 -1.30
N VAL A 85 -3.59 8.30 -1.95
CA VAL A 85 -4.19 9.58 -2.38
C VAL A 85 -5.29 9.31 -3.40
N MET A 86 -5.05 8.48 -4.42
CA MET A 86 -6.08 8.10 -5.40
C MET A 86 -7.28 7.42 -4.74
N TRP A 87 -7.04 6.52 -3.78
CA TRP A 87 -8.10 5.84 -3.02
C TRP A 87 -8.93 6.81 -2.19
N LYS A 88 -8.28 7.77 -1.53
CA LYS A 88 -8.98 8.82 -0.79
C LYS A 88 -9.92 9.62 -1.68
N PHE A 89 -9.48 10.01 -2.89
CA PHE A 89 -10.33 10.70 -3.85
C PHE A 89 -11.57 9.88 -4.23
N ILE A 90 -11.42 8.57 -4.43
CA ILE A 90 -12.55 7.67 -4.70
C ILE A 90 -13.52 7.62 -3.52
N CYS A 91 -13.01 7.51 -2.28
CA CYS A 91 -13.85 7.52 -1.09
C CYS A 91 -14.63 8.84 -0.90
N GLU A 92 -14.00 9.99 -1.16
CA GLU A 92 -14.69 11.29 -1.11
C GLU A 92 -15.75 11.44 -2.21
N LEU A 93 -15.48 10.93 -3.42
CA LEU A 93 -16.46 10.89 -4.51
C LEU A 93 -17.68 10.04 -4.13
N LEU A 94 -17.45 8.85 -3.57
CA LEU A 94 -18.52 8.00 -3.06
C LEU A 94 -19.34 8.71 -1.99
N LEU A 95 -18.68 9.46 -1.09
CA LEU A 95 -19.37 10.18 -0.02
C LEU A 95 -20.30 11.27 -0.58
N LYS A 96 -19.80 12.08 -1.52
CA LYS A 96 -20.62 13.09 -2.19
C LYS A 96 -21.77 12.46 -2.97
N PHE A 97 -21.52 11.36 -3.68
CA PHE A 97 -22.54 10.65 -4.44
C PHE A 97 -23.67 10.16 -3.53
N PHE A 98 -23.36 9.41 -2.47
CA PHE A 98 -24.37 8.89 -1.56
C PHE A 98 -25.08 10.00 -0.76
N SER A 99 -24.37 11.06 -0.36
CA SER A 99 -24.99 12.21 0.30
C SER A 99 -25.97 12.95 -0.62
N TYR A 100 -25.64 13.11 -1.90
CA TYR A 100 -26.53 13.73 -2.89
C TYR A 100 -27.82 12.91 -3.07
N PHE A 101 -27.72 11.59 -3.25
CA PHE A 101 -28.89 10.72 -3.37
C PHE A 101 -29.75 10.74 -2.09
N SER A 102 -29.12 10.73 -0.92
CA SER A 102 -29.86 10.81 0.35
C SER A 102 -30.62 12.13 0.53
N SER A 103 -30.18 13.23 -0.09
CA SER A 103 -30.86 14.53 0.01
C SER A 103 -31.91 14.78 -1.06
N HIS A 104 -31.95 13.96 -2.12
CA HIS A 104 -32.88 14.10 -3.26
C HIS A 104 -34.01 13.06 -3.24
N ILE A 105 -33.86 11.97 -2.48
CA ILE A 105 -34.86 10.91 -2.31
C ILE A 105 -35.75 11.15 -1.06
N ASN A 106 -35.33 12.02 -0.14
CA ASN A 106 -36.17 12.55 0.96
C ASN A 106 -36.73 13.92 0.57
#